data_AF-F4RD93-F1
#
_entry.id   AF-F4RD93-F1
#
_cell.length_a   1.000
_cell.length_b   1.000
_cell.length_c   1.000
_cell.angle_alpha   90.00
_cell.angle_beta   90.00
_cell.angle_gamma   90.00
#
_symmetry.space_group_name_H-M   'P 1'
#
loop_
_entity.id
_entity.type
_entity.pdbx_description
1 polymer ?
#
loop_
_entity_poly.entity_id
_entity_poly.type
_entity_poly.pdbx_seq_one_letter_code
_entity_poly.pdbx_strand_id
1 'polypeptide(L)'
;MYITTEGVKTEQAVITIQATGATSWQRHDVKYQKNEAFVDVIKTVNLIMSTEGSVLWSDIDGQILLRAYLSGTPECKFGLYNKLVLENTDQAKAMGASHDDSSVELDDCQFHQCVKFGQFDSNWTISFIPPDGDFELMRYRSTHSLVQESINHQD
;
A
#
# COMPACT_ATOMS: atom_id res chain seq x y z
N MET A 1 -6.25 -7.75 47.78
CA MET A 1 -5.36 -8.92 47.57
C MET A 1 -4.63 -8.67 46.27
N TYR A 2 -3.34 -8.34 46.32
CA TYR A 2 -2.52 -8.12 45.12
C TYR A 2 -1.70 -9.37 44.86
N ILE A 3 -1.72 -9.87 43.63
CA ILE A 3 -0.86 -10.98 43.22
C ILE A 3 0.04 -10.45 42.11
N THR A 4 1.33 -10.37 42.43
CA THR A 4 2.43 -10.23 41.48
C THR A 4 2.78 -11.59 40.91
N THR A 5 3.03 -11.69 39.60
CA THR A 5 3.80 -12.81 39.06
C THR A 5 4.90 -12.28 38.15
N GLU A 6 6.11 -12.70 38.50
CA GLU A 6 7.38 -12.38 37.87
C GLU A 6 7.42 -12.89 36.43
N GLY A 7 8.18 -12.19 35.59
CA GLY A 7 8.27 -12.45 34.16
C GLY A 7 8.94 -13.78 33.83
N VAL A 8 8.26 -14.57 33.00
CA VAL A 8 8.88 -15.67 32.24
C VAL A 8 8.99 -15.21 30.79
N LYS A 9 10.23 -15.01 30.33
CA LYS A 9 10.53 -14.69 28.93
C LYS A 9 10.27 -15.90 28.04
N THR A 10 9.45 -15.66 27.02
CA THR A 10 9.58 -16.12 25.62
C THR A 10 9.67 -17.63 25.37
N GLU A 11 8.51 -18.25 25.16
CA GLU A 11 8.30 -19.42 24.27
C GLU A 11 6.80 -19.67 24.03
N GLN A 12 5.93 -19.19 24.93
CA GLN A 12 4.48 -19.40 24.85
C GLN A 12 3.75 -18.62 23.75
N ALA A 13 4.35 -17.56 23.17
CA ALA A 13 3.70 -16.80 22.11
C ALA A 13 3.43 -17.66 20.86
N VAL A 14 4.29 -18.65 20.58
CA VAL A 14 4.16 -19.53 19.41
C VAL A 14 3.00 -20.51 19.57
N ILE A 15 2.75 -21.00 20.78
CA ILE A 15 1.76 -22.05 21.06
C ILE A 15 0.34 -21.46 21.09
N THR A 16 0.17 -20.24 21.60
CA THR A 16 -1.16 -19.59 21.66
C THR A 16 -1.66 -19.17 20.26
N ILE A 17 -0.76 -18.84 19.32
CA ILE A 17 -1.10 -18.46 17.93
C ILE A 17 -1.69 -19.64 17.16
N GLN A 18 -1.22 -20.86 17.41
CA GLN A 18 -1.71 -22.08 16.78
C GLN A 18 -3.12 -22.49 17.25
N ALA A 19 -3.54 -22.07 18.44
CA ALA A 19 -4.83 -22.44 19.03
C ALA A 19 -6.00 -21.50 18.65
N THR A 20 -5.71 -20.25 18.23
CA THR A 20 -6.71 -19.24 17.84
C THR A 20 -6.78 -18.95 16.34
N GLY A 21 -5.94 -19.58 15.51
CA GLY A 21 -5.95 -19.39 14.06
C GLY A 21 -5.42 -18.01 13.61
N ALA A 22 -4.54 -17.39 14.40
CA ALA A 22 -4.29 -15.95 14.32
C ALA A 22 -3.51 -15.45 13.09
N THR A 23 -3.07 -16.28 12.15
CA THR A 23 -2.59 -15.85 10.82
C THR A 23 -2.48 -17.03 9.86
N SER A 24 -3.55 -17.34 9.14
CA SER A 24 -3.59 -18.47 8.19
C SER A 24 -2.61 -18.34 7.01
N TRP A 25 -2.10 -17.14 6.74
CA TRP A 25 -1.22 -16.84 5.62
C TRP A 25 0.29 -16.92 5.92
N GLN A 26 0.71 -17.02 7.19
CA GLN A 26 2.13 -17.10 7.55
C GLN A 26 2.60 -18.55 7.60
N ARG A 27 3.48 -18.94 6.68
CA ARG A 27 4.25 -20.18 6.81
C ARG A 27 5.44 -19.92 7.73
N HIS A 28 5.54 -20.66 8.82
CA HIS A 28 6.74 -20.64 9.66
C HIS A 28 7.92 -21.27 8.89
N ASP A 29 9.14 -20.76 9.13
CA ASP A 29 10.43 -21.30 8.63
C ASP A 29 10.75 -21.17 7.13
N VAL A 30 10.12 -20.26 6.39
CA VAL A 30 10.50 -19.97 5.00
C VAL A 30 11.90 -19.33 4.94
N LYS A 31 12.79 -19.90 4.11
CA LYS A 31 14.14 -19.39 3.86
C LYS A 31 14.45 -19.34 2.37
N TYR A 32 14.88 -18.19 1.91
CA TYR A 32 15.36 -17.96 0.55
C TYR A 32 16.86 -17.66 0.57
N GLN A 33 17.57 -18.06 -0.49
CA GLN A 33 18.98 -17.72 -0.69
C GLN A 33 19.19 -16.21 -0.88
N LYS A 34 18.20 -15.55 -1.49
CA LYS A 34 18.15 -14.11 -1.69
C LYS A 34 16.74 -13.62 -1.35
N ASN A 35 16.65 -12.59 -0.52
CA ASN A 35 15.37 -11.97 -0.18
C ASN A 35 15.02 -10.96 -1.27
N GLU A 36 13.94 -11.19 -2.00
CA GLU A 36 13.47 -10.33 -3.08
C GLU A 36 11.97 -10.12 -2.99
N ALA A 37 11.51 -8.94 -3.39
CA ALA A 37 10.09 -8.64 -3.54
C ALA A 37 9.89 -7.91 -4.86
N PHE A 38 8.87 -8.32 -5.61
CA PHE A 38 8.48 -7.71 -6.88
C PHE A 38 7.10 -7.09 -6.73
N VAL A 39 6.93 -5.88 -7.27
CA VAL A 39 5.67 -5.13 -7.21
C VAL A 39 5.22 -4.90 -8.65
N ASP A 40 4.02 -5.35 -8.97
CA ASP A 40 3.36 -5.06 -10.24
C ASP A 40 2.18 -4.11 -9.97
N VAL A 41 2.16 -2.95 -10.63
CA VAL A 41 1.11 -1.93 -10.53
C VAL A 41 0.26 -1.99 -11.78
N ILE A 42 -0.96 -2.52 -11.65
CA ILE A 42 -1.88 -2.70 -12.77
C ILE A 42 -2.98 -1.66 -12.64
N LYS A 43 -3.23 -0.91 -13.71
CA LYS A 43 -4.28 0.11 -13.76
C LYS A 43 -5.11 -0.05 -15.02
N THR A 44 -6.42 0.04 -14.87
CA THR A 44 -7.37 0.19 -15.96
C THR A 44 -7.90 1.61 -15.92
N VAL A 45 -7.73 2.34 -17.03
CA VAL A 45 -8.28 3.68 -17.19
C VAL A 45 -9.59 3.55 -17.94
N ASN A 46 -10.70 3.92 -17.29
CA ASN A 46 -11.98 4.05 -17.94
C ASN A 46 -12.16 5.51 -18.35
N LEU A 47 -12.53 5.75 -19.61
CA LEU A 47 -12.68 7.08 -20.16
C LEU A 47 -13.89 7.13 -21.10
N ILE A 48 -14.78 8.09 -20.89
CA ILE A 48 -15.84 8.46 -21.82
C ILE A 48 -15.56 9.87 -22.31
N MET A 49 -15.50 10.03 -23.63
CA MET A 49 -15.21 11.29 -24.29
C MET A 49 -16.31 11.60 -25.32
N SER A 50 -16.70 12.87 -25.39
CA SER A 50 -17.59 13.36 -26.45
C SER A 50 -16.88 13.34 -27.81
N THR A 51 -17.65 13.43 -28.89
CA THR A 51 -17.09 13.55 -30.25
C THR A 51 -16.31 14.86 -30.47
N GLU A 52 -16.49 15.84 -29.58
CA GLU A 52 -15.79 17.13 -29.60
C GLU A 52 -14.46 17.10 -28.83
N GLY A 53 -14.11 15.96 -28.20
CA GLY A 53 -12.86 15.78 -27.46
C GLY A 53 -12.97 16.08 -25.96
N SER A 54 -14.13 16.55 -25.47
CA SER A 54 -14.34 16.79 -24.04
C SER A 54 -14.51 15.47 -23.27
N VAL A 55 -13.81 15.32 -22.15
CA VAL A 55 -13.97 14.19 -21.23
C VAL A 55 -15.29 14.33 -20.48
N LEU A 56 -16.15 13.32 -20.59
CA LEU A 56 -17.44 13.23 -19.90
C LEU A 56 -17.31 12.47 -18.58
N TRP A 57 -16.44 11.46 -18.53
CA TRP A 57 -16.19 10.67 -17.33
C TRP A 57 -14.81 10.00 -17.41
N SER A 58 -14.09 9.96 -16.29
CA SER A 58 -12.83 9.23 -16.17
C SER A 58 -12.72 8.65 -14.77
N ASP A 59 -12.31 7.39 -14.67
CA ASP A 59 -11.87 6.80 -13.42
C ASP A 59 -10.82 5.72 -13.65
N ILE A 60 -10.16 5.33 -12.58
CA ILE A 60 -9.06 4.37 -12.57
C ILE A 60 -9.42 3.27 -11.59
N ASP A 61 -9.43 2.04 -12.08
CA ASP A 61 -9.43 0.84 -11.27
C ASP A 61 -8.00 0.30 -11.19
N GLY A 62 -7.42 0.27 -9.99
CA GLY A 62 -6.03 -0.11 -9.77
C GLY A 62 -5.88 -1.31 -8.86
N GLN A 63 -4.84 -2.12 -9.11
CA GLN A 63 -4.43 -3.24 -8.28
C GLN A 63 -2.92 -3.24 -8.10
N ILE A 64 -2.48 -3.57 -6.88
CA ILE A 64 -1.07 -3.77 -6.54
C ILE A 64 -0.87 -5.25 -6.26
N LEU A 65 -0.14 -5.93 -7.14
CA LEU A 65 0.25 -7.32 -6.97
C LEU A 65 1.66 -7.37 -6.40
N LEU A 66 1.87 -8.21 -5.39
CA LEU A 66 3.16 -8.42 -4.77
C LEU A 66 3.58 -9.87 -4.93
N ARG A 67 4.88 -10.07 -5.20
CA ARG A 67 5.52 -11.38 -5.17
C ARG A 67 6.65 -11.31 -4.16
N ALA A 68 6.44 -11.91 -2.99
CA ALA A 68 7.36 -11.80 -1.85
C ALA A 68 8.11 -13.12 -1.64
N TYR A 69 9.41 -13.09 -1.88
CA TYR A 69 10.33 -14.18 -1.60
C TYR A 69 11.24 -13.74 -0.45
N LEU A 70 10.67 -13.68 0.76
CA LEU A 70 11.35 -13.16 1.94
C LEU A 70 11.45 -14.22 3.04
N SER A 71 12.62 -14.30 3.66
CA SER A 71 12.89 -15.28 4.72
C SER A 71 12.32 -14.81 6.06
N GLY A 72 11.78 -15.75 6.85
CA GLY A 72 11.19 -15.47 8.16
C GLY A 72 9.84 -14.76 8.07
N THR A 73 9.58 -13.82 8.98
CA THR A 73 8.32 -13.05 9.06
C THR A 73 8.60 -11.55 9.10
N PRO A 74 9.13 -10.96 8.01
CA PRO A 74 9.49 -9.55 7.99
C PRO A 74 8.25 -8.65 7.98
N GLU A 75 8.34 -7.52 8.69
CA GLU A 75 7.38 -6.42 8.54
C GLU A 75 7.80 -5.54 7.37
N CYS A 76 6.90 -5.37 6.40
CA CYS A 76 7.08 -4.54 5.22
C CYS A 76 6.26 -3.26 5.31
N LYS A 77 6.75 -2.21 4.63
CA LYS A 77 6.04 -0.95 4.46
C LYS A 77 6.00 -0.59 2.98
N PHE A 78 4.82 -0.28 2.47
CA PHE A 78 4.62 0.19 1.10
C PHE A 78 4.04 1.60 1.15
N GLY A 79 4.82 2.58 0.69
CA GLY A 79 4.39 3.98 0.61
C GLY A 79 3.69 4.25 -0.72
N LEU A 80 2.51 4.87 -0.66
CA LEU A 80 1.85 5.46 -1.81
C LEU A 80 2.27 6.93 -1.93
N TYR A 81 2.41 7.41 -3.16
CA TYR A 81 2.76 8.82 -3.39
C TYR A 81 1.58 9.73 -3.02
N ASN A 82 1.74 10.53 -1.96
CA ASN A 82 0.88 11.68 -1.69
C ASN A 82 1.75 12.93 -1.44
N LYS A 83 1.50 13.97 -2.24
CA LYS A 83 2.16 15.29 -2.19
C LYS A 83 2.06 15.93 -0.79
N LEU A 84 0.98 15.72 -0.06
CA LEU A 84 0.77 16.28 1.29
C LEU A 84 1.79 15.76 2.33
N VAL A 85 2.31 14.55 2.17
CA VAL A 85 3.34 14.00 3.07
C VAL A 85 4.73 14.54 2.71
N LEU A 86 4.96 14.82 1.42
CA LEU A 86 6.24 15.32 0.93
C LEU A 86 6.49 16.77 1.38
N GLU A 87 5.45 17.59 1.46
CA GLU A 87 5.52 18.98 1.91
C GLU A 87 5.87 19.14 3.41
N ASN A 88 5.60 18.13 4.23
CA ASN A 88 5.96 18.11 5.65
C ASN A 88 7.42 17.72 5.93
N THR A 89 8.20 17.41 4.89
CA THR A 89 9.63 17.16 5.04
C THR A 89 10.39 18.41 4.60
N ASP A 90 11.10 19.07 5.51
CA ASP A 90 11.84 20.33 5.30
C ASP A 90 12.86 20.31 4.12
N GLN A 91 13.05 19.17 3.46
CA GLN A 91 13.94 18.97 2.31
C GLN A 91 13.31 19.35 0.95
N ALA A 92 11.99 19.55 0.85
CA ALA A 92 11.33 19.85 -0.43
C ALA A 92 11.49 21.31 -0.92
N LYS A 93 11.92 22.24 -0.07
CA LYS A 93 12.10 23.67 -0.45
C LYS A 93 13.42 23.99 -1.18
N ALA A 94 14.38 23.05 -1.23
CA ALA A 94 15.70 23.29 -1.82
C ALA A 94 15.79 22.95 -3.32
N MET A 95 14.91 22.07 -3.83
CA MET A 95 14.72 21.87 -5.26
C MET A 95 13.38 22.52 -5.61
N GLY A 96 13.38 23.60 -6.39
CA GLY A 96 12.18 24.32 -6.82
C GLY A 96 11.19 23.46 -7.61
N ALA A 97 10.53 22.53 -6.94
CA ALA A 97 9.47 21.70 -7.48
C ALA A 97 8.27 22.62 -7.73
N SER A 98 8.16 23.00 -8.99
CA SER A 98 6.98 23.56 -9.61
C SER A 98 5.72 22.80 -9.17
N HIS A 99 4.61 23.52 -9.17
CA HIS A 99 3.25 23.06 -8.99
C HIS A 99 2.91 21.89 -9.94
N ASP A 100 3.38 20.69 -9.60
CA ASP A 100 3.03 19.44 -10.26
C ASP A 100 1.92 18.80 -9.43
N ASP A 101 0.78 18.58 -10.08
CA ASP A 101 -0.47 18.11 -9.49
C ASP A 101 -0.58 16.58 -9.58
N SER A 102 0.55 15.89 -9.41
CA SER A 102 0.66 14.43 -9.56
C SER A 102 0.32 13.67 -8.26
N SER A 103 -0.39 14.28 -7.31
CA SER A 103 -0.89 13.59 -6.12
C SER A 103 -2.00 12.62 -6.48
N VAL A 104 -1.84 11.36 -6.09
CA VAL A 104 -2.86 10.33 -6.30
C VAL A 104 -3.90 10.45 -5.18
N GLU A 105 -5.06 11.01 -5.50
CA GLU A 105 -6.23 10.95 -4.63
C GLU A 105 -6.92 9.59 -4.81
N LEU A 106 -7.07 8.82 -3.73
CA LEU A 106 -7.76 7.52 -3.74
C LEU A 106 -9.15 7.66 -3.14
N ASP A 107 -10.18 7.22 -3.87
CA ASP A 107 -11.57 7.29 -3.43
C ASP A 107 -11.93 6.16 -2.46
N ASP A 108 -11.49 4.94 -2.79
CA ASP A 108 -11.70 3.74 -1.98
C ASP A 108 -10.52 2.79 -2.14
N CYS A 109 -10.26 2.00 -1.10
CA CYS A 109 -9.18 1.03 -1.03
C CYS A 109 -9.64 -0.25 -0.33
N GLN A 110 -9.35 -1.39 -0.96
CA GLN A 110 -9.51 -2.71 -0.37
C GLN A 110 -8.13 -3.32 -0.17
N PHE A 111 -7.88 -3.87 1.01
CA PHE A 111 -6.57 -4.39 1.39
C PHE A 111 -6.63 -5.89 1.65
N HIS A 112 -5.51 -6.56 1.40
CA HIS A 112 -5.30 -7.91 1.88
C HIS A 112 -5.32 -7.94 3.42
N GLN A 113 -5.78 -9.05 4.00
CA GLN A 113 -5.84 -9.28 5.45
C GLN A 113 -4.50 -9.16 6.20
N CYS A 114 -3.38 -9.19 5.47
CA CYS A 114 -2.05 -9.02 6.05
C CYS A 114 -1.70 -7.57 6.40
N VAL A 115 -2.52 -6.60 5.96
CA VAL A 115 -2.35 -5.17 6.23
C VAL A 115 -2.84 -4.82 7.63
N LYS A 116 -2.03 -4.05 8.37
CA LYS A 116 -2.39 -3.55 9.69
C LYS A 116 -3.27 -2.30 9.55
N PHE A 117 -4.54 -2.40 9.92
CA PHE A 117 -5.48 -1.26 9.95
C PHE A 117 -5.08 -0.24 11.04
N GLY A 118 -5.18 1.06 10.73
CA GLY A 118 -4.95 2.17 11.69
C GLY A 118 -3.70 3.03 11.49
N GLN A 119 -2.90 2.81 10.43
CA GLN A 119 -1.75 3.66 10.07
C GLN A 119 -1.78 4.21 8.63
N PHE A 120 -2.84 3.92 7.87
CA PHE A 120 -2.99 4.43 6.49
C PHE A 120 -3.22 5.95 6.46
N ASP A 121 -3.90 6.50 7.47
CA ASP A 121 -4.49 7.85 7.43
C ASP A 121 -3.48 9.01 7.46
N SER A 122 -2.27 8.83 8.03
CA SER A 122 -1.35 9.97 8.23
C SER A 122 -0.28 10.09 7.14
N ASN A 123 0.26 8.97 6.67
CA ASN A 123 1.45 8.96 5.80
C ASN A 123 1.26 8.12 4.52
N TRP A 124 0.03 7.70 4.21
CA TRP A 124 -0.27 6.88 3.02
C TRP A 124 0.63 5.65 2.90
N THR A 125 1.03 5.11 4.06
CA THR A 125 1.97 3.99 4.18
C THR A 125 1.22 2.76 4.69
N ILE A 126 1.33 1.68 3.93
CA ILE A 126 0.72 0.39 4.23
C ILE A 126 1.75 -0.46 4.96
N SER A 127 1.50 -0.78 6.22
CA SER A 127 2.33 -1.71 7.01
C SER A 127 1.70 -3.10 6.98
N PHE A 128 2.47 -4.13 6.64
CA PHE A 128 1.97 -5.51 6.50
C PHE A 128 3.06 -6.55 6.73
N ILE A 129 2.65 -7.80 7.00
CA ILE A 129 3.56 -8.95 6.95
C ILE A 129 3.13 -9.82 5.76
N PRO A 130 3.88 -9.83 4.64
CA PRO A 130 3.44 -10.45 3.40
C PRO A 130 3.22 -11.97 3.55
N PRO A 131 2.17 -12.52 2.90
CA PRO A 131 2.17 -13.92 2.50
C PRO A 131 3.39 -14.26 1.64
N ASP A 132 3.81 -15.51 1.70
CA ASP A 132 4.88 -16.04 0.84
C ASP A 132 4.39 -16.24 -0.60
N GLY A 133 5.19 -15.81 -1.57
CA GLY A 133 4.86 -15.90 -3.00
C GLY A 133 3.94 -14.77 -3.50
N ASP A 134 3.05 -15.11 -4.43
CA ASP A 134 2.26 -14.15 -5.19
C ASP A 134 0.91 -13.86 -4.49
N PHE A 135 0.57 -12.58 -4.31
CA PHE A 135 -0.72 -12.16 -3.76
C PHE A 135 -1.12 -10.73 -4.18
N GLU A 136 -2.41 -10.42 -4.13
CA GLU A 136 -2.92 -9.04 -4.30
C GLU A 136 -2.80 -8.31 -2.96
N LEU A 137 -1.98 -7.26 -2.89
CA LEU A 137 -1.80 -6.45 -1.67
C LEU A 137 -2.98 -5.51 -1.46
N MET A 138 -3.40 -4.82 -2.52
CA MET A 138 -4.51 -3.87 -2.46
C MET A 138 -5.16 -3.67 -3.83
N ARG A 139 -6.42 -3.24 -3.78
CA ARG A 139 -7.19 -2.68 -4.87
C ARG A 139 -7.61 -1.28 -4.51
N TYR A 140 -7.62 -0.37 -5.48
CA TYR A 140 -8.05 1.00 -5.25
C TYR A 140 -8.82 1.54 -6.44
N ARG A 141 -9.63 2.56 -6.17
CA ARG A 141 -10.30 3.35 -7.19
C ARG A 141 -9.92 4.82 -7.06
N SER A 142 -9.77 5.50 -8.20
CA SER A 142 -9.53 6.94 -8.24
C SER A 142 -10.30 7.58 -9.39
N THR A 143 -11.13 8.56 -9.08
CA THR A 143 -11.91 9.36 -10.03
C THR A 143 -11.22 10.67 -10.39
N HIS A 144 -10.10 11.00 -9.73
CA HIS A 144 -9.36 12.21 -10.04
C HIS A 144 -8.60 12.06 -11.36
N SER A 145 -8.92 12.97 -12.27
CA SER A 145 -8.62 12.90 -13.70
C SER A 145 -7.14 13.10 -14.02
N LEU A 146 -6.43 12.02 -14.41
CA LEU A 146 -5.12 12.10 -15.07
C LEU A 146 -5.16 12.79 -16.46
N VAL A 147 -6.36 13.16 -16.94
CA VAL A 147 -6.59 13.59 -18.33
C VAL A 147 -6.81 15.11 -18.44
N GLN A 148 -6.93 15.84 -17.34
CA GLN A 148 -7.15 17.29 -17.39
C GLN A 148 -5.92 18.06 -17.92
N GLU A 149 -4.71 17.46 -17.86
CA GLU A 149 -3.47 18.14 -18.23
C GLU A 149 -3.12 18.08 -19.73
N SER A 150 -3.71 17.15 -20.50
CA SER A 150 -3.35 17.00 -21.93
C SER A 150 -4.12 17.92 -22.88
N ILE A 151 -5.17 18.60 -22.42
CA ILE A 151 -6.05 19.42 -23.28
C ILE A 151 -5.82 20.92 -23.08
N ASN A 152 -5.28 21.36 -21.93
CA ASN A 152 -5.09 22.79 -21.63
C ASN A 152 -3.74 23.37 -22.10
N HIS A 153 -2.88 22.58 -22.75
CA HIS A 153 -1.55 23.05 -23.20
C HIS A 153 -1.48 23.45 -24.68
N GLN A 154 -2.62 23.71 -25.31
CA GLN A 154 -2.68 24.11 -26.70
C GLN A 154 -3.58 25.33 -26.92
N ASP A 155 -3.18 26.45 -26.30
CA ASP A 155 -3.51 27.82 -26.70
C ASP A 155 -2.30 28.75 -26.47
#